data_AF-A0A842X5J5-F1
#
_entry.id   AF-A0A842X5J5-F1
#
_cell.length_a   1.000
_cell.length_b   1.000
_cell.length_c   1.000
_cell.angle_alpha   90.00
_cell.angle_beta   90.00
_cell.angle_gamma   90.00
#
_symmetry.space_group_name_H-M   'P 1'
#
loop_
_entity.id
_entity.type
_entity.pdbx_description
1 polymer ?
#
loop_
_entity_poly.entity_id
_entity_poly.type
_entity_poly.pdbx_seq_one_letter_code
_entity_poly.pdbx_strand_id
1 'polypeptide(L)'
;MDIGYLLDEIRKNYSEGDRKVGPLFLLSVLSEEVGELNKAIRNNTNIGEEIADVLFITLSISSYYGINPEDKIIEKYIRNAELTKNKWKDL
;
A
#
# COMPACT_ATOMS: atom_id res chain seq x y z
N MET A 1 11.02 11.09 7.75
CA MET A 1 9.80 10.30 8.01
C MET A 1 9.94 9.04 7.18
N ASP A 2 10.01 7.88 7.82
CA ASP A 2 10.12 6.58 7.16
C ASP A 2 8.76 5.88 7.13
N ILE A 3 8.69 4.71 6.48
CA ILE A 3 7.47 3.91 6.42
C ILE A 3 7.07 3.42 7.82
N GLY A 4 8.04 3.16 8.70
CA GLY A 4 7.79 2.78 10.09
C GLY A 4 6.95 3.82 10.84
N TYR A 5 7.33 5.10 10.75
CA TYR A 5 6.57 6.21 11.34
C TYR A 5 5.13 6.28 10.81
N LEU A 6 4.95 6.15 9.49
CA LEU A 6 3.62 6.19 8.88
C LEU A 6 2.76 5.02 9.35
N LEU A 7 3.34 3.82 9.45
CA LEU A 7 2.65 2.62 9.92
C LEU A 7 2.23 2.76 11.39
N ASP A 8 3.07 3.38 12.23
CA ASP A 8 2.75 3.63 13.64
C ASP A 8 1.62 4.65 13.80
N GLU A 9 1.63 5.74 13.03
CA GLU A 9 0.51 6.69 13.03
C GLU A 9 -0.77 6.05 12.48
N ILE A 10 -0.69 5.21 11.45
CA ILE A 10 -1.87 4.50 10.95
C ILE A 10 -2.44 3.54 11.99
N ARG A 11 -1.58 2.77 12.66
CA ARG A 11 -1.98 1.87 13.76
C ARG A 11 -2.70 2.63 14.86
N LYS A 12 -2.13 3.77 15.27
CA LYS A 12 -2.67 4.60 16.35
C LYS A 12 -4.04 5.19 15.99
N ASN A 13 -4.23 5.65 14.76
CA ASN A 13 -5.41 6.42 14.38
C ASN A 13 -6.54 5.57 13.75
N TYR A 14 -6.23 4.44 13.09
CA TYR A 14 -7.20 3.72 12.25
C TYR A 14 -7.41 2.23 12.62
N SER A 15 -6.50 1.61 13.37
CA SER A 15 -6.52 0.15 13.59
C SER A 15 -7.81 -0.38 14.23
N GLU A 16 -8.46 0.39 15.10
CA GLU A 16 -9.74 -0.02 15.70
C GLU A 16 -10.86 -0.06 14.65
N GLY A 17 -10.91 0.94 13.77
CA GLY A 17 -11.87 1.01 12.67
C GLY A 17 -11.63 -0.11 11.66
N ASP A 18 -10.38 -0.31 11.25
CA ASP A 18 -9.96 -1.35 10.32
C ASP A 18 -10.35 -2.76 10.81
N ARG A 19 -10.20 -3.01 12.12
CA ARG A 19 -10.61 -4.28 12.74
C ARG A 19 -12.13 -4.49 12.73
N LYS A 20 -12.92 -3.41 12.81
CA LYS A 20 -14.39 -3.50 12.77
C LYS A 20 -14.91 -3.82 11.37
N VAL A 21 -14.33 -3.21 10.34
CA VAL A 21 -14.75 -3.43 8.94
C VAL A 21 -14.19 -4.72 8.34
N GLY A 22 -13.00 -5.14 8.80
CA GLY A 22 -12.37 -6.39 8.40
C GLY A 22 -11.61 -6.32 7.08
N PRO A 23 -10.84 -7.37 6.75
CA PRO A 23 -9.82 -7.32 5.72
C PRO A 23 -10.41 -7.35 4.30
N LEU A 24 -11.58 -7.97 4.12
CA LEU A 24 -12.28 -7.99 2.83
C LEU A 24 -12.79 -6.59 2.45
N PHE A 25 -13.25 -5.82 3.43
CA PHE A 25 -13.63 -4.43 3.20
C PHE A 25 -12.42 -3.58 2.82
N LEU A 26 -11.31 -3.70 3.57
CA LEU A 26 -10.06 -2.98 3.24
C LEU A 26 -9.55 -3.33 1.85
N LEU A 27 -9.67 -4.59 1.41
CA LEU A 27 -9.33 -5.02 0.05
C LEU A 27 -10.25 -4.40 -1.01
N SER A 28 -11.55 -4.27 -0.72
CA SER A 28 -12.48 -3.56 -1.61
C SER A 28 -12.11 -2.08 -1.75
N VAL A 29 -11.77 -1.40 -0.65
CA VAL A 29 -11.30 -0.01 -0.68
C VAL A 29 -10.01 0.10 -1.49
N LEU A 30 -9.02 -0.78 -1.27
CA LEU A 30 -7.80 -0.79 -2.09
C LEU A 30 -8.10 -0.94 -3.59
N SER A 31 -9.09 -1.75 -3.96
CA SER A 31 -9.49 -1.92 -5.35
C SER A 31 -10.11 -0.64 -5.93
N GLU A 32 -10.84 0.12 -5.12
CA GLU A 32 -11.41 1.42 -5.49
C GLU A 32 -10.31 2.47 -5.71
N GLU A 33 -9.38 2.61 -4.76
CA GLU A 33 -8.27 3.58 -4.87
C GLU A 33 -7.37 3.30 -6.07
N VAL A 34 -7.12 2.02 -6.40
CA VAL A 34 -6.40 1.66 -7.63
C VAL A 34 -7.20 2.07 -8.88
N GLY A 35 -8.53 1.99 -8.82
CA GLY A 35 -9.42 2.47 -9.87
C GLY A 35 -9.31 3.99 -10.08
N GLU A 36 -9.29 4.76 -9.00
CA GLU A 36 -9.12 6.22 -9.04
C GLU A 36 -7.72 6.61 -9.50
N LEU A 37 -6.67 5.97 -8.99
CA LEU A 37 -5.30 6.15 -9.48
C LEU A 37 -5.20 5.92 -10.99
N ASN A 38 -5.84 4.87 -11.50
CA ASN A 38 -5.89 4.63 -12.94
C ASN A 38 -6.58 5.77 -13.72
N LYS A 39 -7.66 6.36 -13.19
CA LYS A 39 -8.33 7.51 -13.80
C LYS A 39 -7.44 8.76 -13.74
N ALA A 40 -6.82 9.03 -12.59
CA ALA A 40 -5.91 10.14 -12.38
C ALA A 40 -4.72 10.12 -13.34
N ILE A 41 -4.08 8.95 -13.53
CA ILE A 41 -3.00 8.78 -14.50
C ILE A 41 -3.49 9.00 -15.93
N ARG A 42 -4.64 8.41 -16.31
CA ARG A 42 -5.19 8.58 -17.66
C ARG A 42 -5.54 10.03 -17.99
N ASN A 43 -6.02 10.78 -17.01
CA ASN A 43 -6.45 12.17 -17.19
C ASN A 43 -5.36 13.19 -16.85
N ASN A 44 -4.20 12.74 -16.34
CA ASN A 44 -3.10 13.58 -15.86
C ASN A 44 -3.54 14.59 -14.78
N THR A 45 -4.32 14.13 -13.80
CA THR A 45 -4.92 14.95 -12.73
C THR A 45 -4.82 14.23 -11.39
N ASN A 46 -4.55 14.93 -10.29
CA ASN A 46 -4.58 14.40 -8.90
C ASN A 46 -3.72 13.14 -8.63
N ILE A 47 -2.76 12.81 -9.49
CA ILE A 47 -1.96 11.57 -9.38
C ILE A 47 -1.30 11.42 -8.00
N GLY A 48 -0.81 12.51 -7.41
CA GLY A 48 -0.15 12.46 -6.10
C GLY A 48 -1.10 12.09 -4.95
N GLU A 49 -2.37 12.51 -5.04
CA GLU A 49 -3.41 12.21 -4.05
C GLU A 49 -3.80 10.74 -4.13
N GLU A 50 -4.10 10.24 -5.33
CA GLU A 50 -4.48 8.84 -5.51
C GLU A 50 -3.32 7.86 -5.19
N ILE A 51 -2.06 8.27 -5.41
CA ILE A 51 -0.89 7.50 -4.92
C ILE A 51 -0.90 7.42 -3.40
N ALA A 52 -1.21 8.53 -2.72
CA ALA A 52 -1.27 8.57 -1.27
C ALA A 52 -2.41 7.69 -0.74
N ASP A 53 -3.57 7.67 -1.39
CA ASP A 53 -4.73 6.86 -0.99
C ASP A 53 -4.44 5.35 -1.15
N VAL A 54 -3.87 4.95 -2.29
CA VAL A 54 -3.41 3.56 -2.50
C VAL A 54 -2.35 3.17 -1.47
N LEU A 55 -1.41 4.06 -1.15
CA LEU A 55 -0.39 3.78 -0.14
C LEU A 55 -1.00 3.68 1.26
N PHE A 56 -1.90 4.58 1.62
CA PHE A 56 -2.59 4.61 2.90
C PHE A 56 -3.33 3.30 3.15
N ILE A 57 -4.20 2.87 2.23
CA ILE A 57 -4.97 1.63 2.42
C ILE A 57 -4.07 0.39 2.41
N THR A 58 -2.97 0.40 1.65
CA THR A 58 -1.95 -0.67 1.69
C THR A 58 -1.28 -0.75 3.07
N LEU A 59 -0.98 0.39 3.69
CA LEU A 59 -0.43 0.45 5.04
C LEU A 59 -1.47 0.07 6.11
N SER A 60 -2.75 0.42 5.93
CA SER A 60 -3.85 -0.04 6.79
C SER A 60 -4.01 -1.56 6.76
N ILE A 61 -3.92 -2.19 5.58
CA ILE A 61 -3.89 -3.65 5.43
C ILE A 61 -2.65 -4.24 6.10
N SER A 62 -1.47 -3.63 5.92
CA SER A 62 -0.23 -4.08 6.56
C SER A 62 -0.34 -4.01 8.09
N SER A 63 -0.92 -2.93 8.60
CA SER A 63 -1.26 -2.72 10.02
C SER A 63 -2.20 -3.80 10.53
N TYR A 64 -3.29 -4.08 9.81
CA TYR A 64 -4.28 -5.11 10.14
C TYR A 64 -3.63 -6.49 10.35
N TYR A 65 -2.67 -6.87 9.49
CA TYR A 65 -1.96 -8.15 9.57
C TYR A 65 -0.69 -8.13 10.43
N GLY A 66 -0.30 -6.98 11.00
CA GLY A 66 0.94 -6.85 11.77
C GLY A 66 2.21 -7.01 10.93
N ILE A 67 2.16 -6.68 9.64
CA ILE A 67 3.27 -6.78 8.70
C ILE A 67 3.99 -5.44 8.60
N ASN A 68 5.32 -5.44 8.62
CA ASN A 68 6.14 -4.30 8.22
C ASN A 68 6.46 -4.41 6.72
N PRO A 69 5.90 -3.53 5.86
CA PRO A 69 6.13 -3.61 4.43
C PRO A 69 7.55 -3.22 4.03
N GLU A 70 8.25 -2.40 4.81
CA GLU A 70 9.64 -2.02 4.54
C GLU A 70 10.56 -3.25 4.56
N ASP A 71 10.43 -4.10 5.59
CA ASP A 71 11.17 -5.36 5.68
C ASP A 71 10.90 -6.26 4.48
N LYS A 72 9.64 -6.33 4.03
CA LYS A 72 9.23 -7.15 2.88
C LYS A 72 9.75 -6.60 1.56
N ILE A 73 9.81 -5.28 1.42
CA ILE A 73 10.41 -4.64 0.24
C ILE A 73 11.92 -4.89 0.21
N ILE A 74 12.60 -4.73 1.34
CA ILE A 74 14.04 -4.99 1.46
C ILE A 74 14.34 -6.45 1.09
N GLU A 75 13.60 -7.40 1.65
CA GLU A 75 13.75 -8.84 1.40
C GLU A 75 13.55 -9.18 -0.09
N LYS A 76 12.45 -8.70 -0.68
CA LYS A 76 12.04 -9.12 -2.02
C LYS A 76 12.72 -8.33 -3.14
N TYR A 77 12.80 -7.02 -3.02
CA TYR A 77 13.18 -6.12 -4.13
C TYR A 77 14.58 -5.54 -4.01
N ILE A 78 15.09 -5.34 -2.78
CA ILE A 78 16.41 -4.70 -2.59
C ILE A 78 17.52 -5.75 -2.54
N ARG A 79 17.41 -6.73 -1.62
CA ARG A 79 18.41 -7.81 -1.48
C ARG A 79 18.47 -8.72 -2.71
N ASN A 80 17.35 -8.84 -3.43
CA ASN A 80 17.19 -9.68 -4.61
C ASN A 80 16.88 -8.85 -5.87
N ALA A 81 17.46 -7.65 -6.00
CA ALA A 81 17.13 -6.72 -7.07
C ALA A 81 17.31 -7.30 -8.48
N GLU A 82 18.41 -8.00 -8.75
CA GLU A 82 18.69 -8.60 -10.07
C GLU A 82 17.70 -9.71 -10.44
N LEU A 83 17.28 -10.54 -9.48
CA LEU A 83 16.25 -11.56 -9.70
C LEU A 83 14.88 -10.92 -9.97
N THR A 84 14.61 -9.77 -9.36
CA THR A 84 13.31 -9.10 -9.48
C THR A 84 13.18 -8.34 -10.80
N LYS A 85 14.24 -7.66 -11.26
CA LYS A 85 14.27 -6.97 -12.57
C LYS A 85 13.92 -7.91 -13.72
N ASN A 86 14.34 -9.17 -13.66
CA ASN A 86 14.03 -10.16 -14.70
C ASN A 86 12.55 -10.55 -14.70
N LYS A 87 11.90 -10.70 -13.53
CA LYS A 87 10.47 -11.03 -13.44
C LYS A 87 9.54 -9.93 -13.99
N TRP A 88 9.96 -8.66 -13.90
CA TRP A 88 9.14 -7.54 -14.39
C TRP A 88 9.13 -7.41 -15.91
N LYS A 89 10.08 -8.03 -16.61
CA LYS A 89 10.09 -8.08 -18.08
C LYS A 89 9.07 -9.08 -18.64
N ASP A 90 8.59 -9.99 -17.79
CA ASP A 90 7.72 -11.10 -18.15
C ASP A 90 6.24 -10.86 -17.78
N LEU A 91 5.92 -9.70 -17.19
CA LEU A 91 4.57 -9.23 -16.85
C LEU A 91 4.11 -8.17 -17.85
#